data_AF-A0A5M8PTV8-F1
#
_entry.id   AF-A0A5M8PTV8-F1
#
_cell.length_a   1.000
_cell.length_b   1.000
_cell.length_c   1.000
_cell.angle_alpha   90.00
_cell.angle_beta   90.00
_cell.angle_gamma   90.00
#
_symmetry.space_group_name_H-M   'P 1'
#
loop_
_entity.id
_entity.type
_entity.pdbx_description
1 polymer ?
#
loop_
_entity_poly.entity_id
_entity_poly.type
_entity_poly.pdbx_seq_one_letter_code
_entity_poly.pdbx_strand_id
1 'polypeptide(L)'
;MGFLGLIPASAVAAAYNVCTHKLTLFASGSIQESTYGISFHRAPLMGGLKFLLEGWTGPFTGHESTYTHSQDFDIQLPNRATPSGTVIIVDATDPNGKVVPIHFLGGIVPPHLEPRDEELKSIAAPVRELPQAPAAAEAQSVLSPPHQVTVAVLGQAFGISEGADR
;
A
#
# COMPACT_ATOMS: atom_id res chain seq x y z
N MET A 1 9.30 -31.90 -7.64
CA MET A 1 8.01 -31.62 -6.96
C MET A 1 7.97 -30.12 -6.70
N GLY A 2 6.91 -29.42 -7.13
CA GLY A 2 6.73 -28.01 -6.82
C GLY A 2 5.94 -27.80 -5.53
N PHE A 3 5.82 -26.57 -5.07
CA PHE A 3 4.93 -26.19 -3.96
C PHE A 3 3.84 -25.24 -4.46
N LEU A 4 2.62 -25.36 -3.93
CA LEU A 4 1.55 -24.41 -4.19
C LEU A 4 1.75 -23.21 -3.27
N GLY A 5 1.74 -22.01 -3.83
CA GLY A 5 1.85 -20.78 -3.06
C GLY A 5 1.36 -19.57 -3.85
N LEU A 6 1.36 -18.42 -3.19
CA LEU A 6 1.11 -17.15 -3.86
C LEU A 6 2.21 -16.88 -4.88
N ILE A 7 1.81 -16.36 -6.04
CA ILE A 7 2.76 -15.90 -7.06
C ILE A 7 2.71 -14.38 -7.17
N PRO A 8 3.81 -13.70 -7.52
CA PRO A 8 3.81 -12.26 -7.69
C PRO A 8 3.03 -11.83 -8.94
N ALA A 9 2.32 -10.72 -8.84
CA ALA A 9 1.71 -10.05 -9.99
C ALA A 9 2.15 -8.58 -10.06
N SER A 10 2.56 -8.15 -11.24
CA SER A 10 2.89 -6.74 -11.50
C SER A 10 1.64 -5.92 -11.78
N ALA A 11 0.64 -6.53 -12.43
CA ALA A 11 -0.64 -5.90 -12.71
C ALA A 11 -1.79 -6.87 -12.43
N VAL A 12 -2.86 -6.33 -11.84
CA VAL A 12 -4.10 -7.05 -11.57
C VAL A 12 -5.28 -6.16 -11.93
N ALA A 13 -6.33 -6.75 -12.48
CA ALA A 13 -7.54 -6.06 -12.87
C ALA A 13 -8.77 -6.95 -12.66
N ALA A 14 -9.93 -6.32 -12.48
CA ALA A 14 -11.21 -6.99 -12.34
C ALA A 14 -12.25 -6.35 -13.26
N ALA A 15 -12.97 -7.17 -14.02
CA ALA A 15 -14.06 -6.73 -14.87
C ALA A 15 -15.30 -7.57 -14.61
N TYR A 16 -16.46 -6.94 -14.56
CA TYR A 16 -17.74 -7.62 -14.39
C TYR A 16 -18.65 -7.36 -15.58
N ASN A 17 -19.04 -8.43 -16.25
CA ASN A 17 -20.00 -8.35 -17.34
C ASN A 17 -21.41 -8.52 -16.78
N VAL A 18 -22.21 -7.44 -16.83
CA VAL A 18 -23.57 -7.43 -16.27
C VAL A 18 -24.54 -8.30 -17.07
N CYS A 19 -24.27 -8.53 -18.36
CA CYS A 19 -25.12 -9.33 -19.22
C CYS A 19 -24.92 -10.84 -18.99
N THR A 20 -23.70 -11.25 -18.67
CA THR A 20 -23.36 -12.67 -18.44
C THR A 20 -23.25 -13.04 -16.97
N HIS A 21 -23.31 -12.07 -16.06
CA HIS A 21 -23.11 -12.26 -14.62
C HIS A 21 -21.77 -12.91 -14.26
N LYS A 22 -20.73 -12.57 -15.01
CA LYS A 22 -19.37 -13.09 -14.82
C LYS A 22 -18.42 -12.00 -14.36
N LEU A 23 -17.70 -12.30 -13.29
CA LEU A 23 -16.53 -11.53 -12.85
C LEU A 23 -15.28 -12.17 -13.43
N THR A 24 -14.58 -11.46 -14.30
CA THR A 24 -13.29 -11.88 -14.83
C THR A 24 -12.17 -11.17 -14.07
N LEU A 25 -11.26 -11.94 -13.50
CA LEU A 25 -10.03 -11.44 -12.91
C LEU A 25 -8.88 -11.63 -13.87
N PHE A 26 -8.00 -10.64 -13.95
CA PHE A 26 -6.81 -10.66 -14.78
C PHE A 26 -5.59 -10.44 -13.89
N ALA A 27 -4.53 -11.21 -14.12
CA ALA A 27 -3.21 -10.98 -13.54
C ALA A 27 -2.14 -11.10 -14.62
N SER A 28 -1.11 -10.28 -14.50
CA SER A 28 0.13 -10.44 -15.26
C SER A 28 1.33 -10.07 -14.40
N GLY A 29 2.47 -10.68 -14.70
CA GLY A 29 3.71 -10.44 -13.98
C GLY A 29 4.83 -11.33 -14.47
N SER A 30 5.92 -11.37 -13.69
CA SER A 30 7.06 -12.25 -13.90
C SER A 30 7.10 -13.31 -12.81
N ILE A 31 7.29 -14.57 -13.20
CA ILE A 31 7.39 -15.72 -12.30
C ILE A 31 8.55 -16.61 -12.72
N GLN A 32 8.98 -17.49 -11.82
CA GLN A 32 9.92 -18.53 -12.17
C GLN A 32 9.40 -19.39 -13.32
N GLU A 33 10.23 -19.67 -14.32
CA GLU A 33 9.86 -20.42 -15.54
C GLU A 33 9.22 -21.79 -15.25
N SER A 34 9.62 -22.42 -14.15
CA SER A 34 9.05 -23.70 -13.69
C SER A 34 7.74 -23.56 -12.89
N THR A 35 7.05 -22.42 -12.98
CA THR A 35 5.75 -22.17 -12.31
C THR A 35 4.60 -22.52 -13.25
N TYR A 36 3.64 -23.30 -12.77
CA TYR A 36 2.50 -23.75 -13.55
C TYR A 36 1.22 -23.79 -12.71
N GLY A 37 0.08 -24.08 -13.34
CA GLY A 37 -1.20 -24.18 -12.63
C GLY A 37 -1.64 -22.87 -11.97
N ILE A 38 -1.34 -21.74 -12.61
CA ILE A 38 -1.74 -20.41 -12.15
C ILE A 38 -3.27 -20.34 -12.11
N SER A 39 -3.82 -19.92 -10.98
CA SER A 39 -5.26 -19.77 -10.80
C SER A 39 -5.59 -18.75 -9.71
N PHE A 40 -6.79 -18.19 -9.77
CA PHE A 40 -7.35 -17.42 -8.67
C PHE A 40 -8.20 -18.35 -7.79
N HIS A 41 -7.89 -18.38 -6.51
CA HIS A 41 -8.68 -19.10 -5.52
C HIS A 41 -9.52 -18.13 -4.68
N ARG A 42 -10.83 -18.35 -4.62
CA ARG A 42 -11.73 -17.48 -3.83
C ARG A 42 -11.57 -17.78 -2.34
N ALA A 43 -11.19 -16.77 -1.58
CA ALA A 43 -11.07 -16.84 -0.12
C ALA A 43 -12.32 -16.28 0.57
N PRO A 44 -12.66 -16.77 1.78
CA PRO A 44 -13.72 -16.18 2.57
C PRO A 44 -13.33 -14.78 3.06
N LEU A 45 -14.20 -13.80 2.83
CA LEU A 45 -14.12 -12.45 3.38
C LEU A 45 -15.54 -12.01 3.76
N MET A 46 -15.74 -11.58 5.00
CA MET A 46 -17.03 -11.06 5.44
C MET A 46 -17.36 -9.77 4.69
N GLY A 47 -18.47 -9.76 3.95
CA GLY A 47 -18.95 -8.55 3.27
C GLY A 47 -18.23 -8.19 1.97
N GLY A 48 -17.38 -9.07 1.43
CA GLY A 48 -16.54 -8.71 0.29
C GLY A 48 -16.11 -9.89 -0.59
N LEU A 49 -15.36 -9.57 -1.64
CA LEU A 49 -14.76 -10.52 -2.55
C LEU A 49 -13.25 -10.54 -2.33
N LYS A 50 -12.70 -11.69 -1.95
CA LYS A 50 -11.26 -11.91 -1.79
C LYS A 50 -10.81 -13.08 -2.67
N PHE A 51 -9.71 -12.89 -3.37
CA PHE A 51 -9.10 -13.90 -4.22
C PHE A 51 -7.61 -13.98 -3.93
N LEU A 52 -7.07 -15.19 -3.94
CA LEU A 52 -5.66 -15.50 -3.82
C LEU A 52 -5.15 -15.86 -5.20
N LEU A 53 -4.05 -15.27 -5.64
CA LEU A 53 -3.39 -15.63 -6.89
C LEU A 53 -2.31 -16.68 -6.59
N GLU A 54 -2.58 -17.92 -6.98
CA GLU A 54 -1.78 -19.08 -6.60
C GLU A 54 -1.23 -19.82 -7.81
N GLY A 55 -0.11 -20.50 -7.62
CA GLY A 55 0.51 -21.36 -8.63
C GLY A 55 1.46 -22.37 -8.00
N TRP A 56 1.75 -23.43 -8.76
CA TRP A 56 2.74 -24.45 -8.39
C TRP A 56 4.12 -24.02 -8.87
N THR A 57 4.97 -23.59 -7.94
CA THR A 57 6.36 -23.20 -8.23
C THR A 57 7.26 -24.42 -8.17
N GLY A 58 7.90 -24.74 -9.29
CA GLY A 58 8.90 -25.79 -9.42
C GLY A 58 10.26 -25.44 -8.80
N PRO A 59 11.31 -26.25 -9.06
CA PRO A 59 12.64 -26.00 -8.53
C PRO A 59 13.21 -24.67 -9.05
N PHE A 60 14.10 -24.06 -8.26
CA PHE A 60 14.69 -22.79 -8.63
C PHE A 60 15.67 -22.95 -9.80
N THR A 61 15.33 -22.39 -10.96
CA THR A 61 16.16 -22.45 -12.18
C THR A 61 16.95 -21.16 -12.43
N GLY A 62 16.68 -20.08 -11.71
CA GLY A 62 17.28 -18.76 -11.94
C GLY A 62 16.71 -17.99 -13.15
N HIS A 63 15.77 -18.59 -13.89
CA HIS A 63 15.10 -17.97 -15.03
C HIS A 63 13.68 -17.53 -14.66
N GLU A 64 13.32 -16.34 -15.11
CA GLU A 64 11.97 -15.78 -15.01
C GLU A 64 11.31 -15.73 -16.38
N SER A 65 10.01 -15.95 -16.40
CA SER A 65 9.16 -15.81 -17.58
C SER A 65 7.95 -14.96 -17.23
N THR A 66 7.45 -14.21 -18.21
CA THR A 66 6.24 -13.41 -18.03
C THR A 66 5.00 -14.27 -18.23
N TYR A 67 3.96 -13.97 -17.48
CA TYR A 67 2.67 -14.65 -17.60
C TYR A 67 1.53 -13.63 -17.70
N THR A 68 0.46 -14.08 -18.34
CA THR A 68 -0.85 -13.44 -18.30
C THR A 68 -1.87 -14.52 -18.01
N HIS A 69 -2.69 -14.31 -17.00
CA HIS A 69 -3.74 -15.24 -16.60
C HIS A 69 -5.06 -14.51 -16.42
N SER A 70 -6.14 -15.13 -16.87
CA SER A 70 -7.50 -14.65 -16.66
C SER A 70 -8.39 -15.79 -16.20
N GLN A 71 -9.25 -15.51 -15.22
CA GLN A 71 -10.21 -16.49 -14.73
C GLN A 71 -11.58 -15.85 -14.51
N ASP A 72 -12.61 -16.55 -14.99
CA ASP A 72 -13.99 -16.16 -14.82
C ASP A 72 -14.58 -16.80 -13.57
N PHE A 73 -15.41 -16.03 -12.87
CA PHE A 73 -16.20 -16.47 -11.74
C PHE A 73 -17.67 -16.10 -11.96
N ASP A 74 -18.53 -17.11 -11.89
CA ASP A 74 -19.99 -16.92 -11.90
C ASP A 74 -20.43 -16.37 -10.53
N ILE A 75 -20.57 -15.06 -10.45
CA ILE A 75 -20.94 -14.34 -9.22
C ILE A 75 -22.02 -13.31 -9.58
N GLN A 76 -23.17 -13.38 -8.92
CA GLN A 76 -24.20 -12.36 -9.09
C GLN A 76 -23.86 -11.10 -8.29
N LEU A 77 -23.68 -9.97 -9.00
CA LEU A 77 -23.55 -8.63 -8.43
C LEU A 77 -24.65 -7.71 -9.02
N PRO A 78 -25.23 -6.79 -8.22
CA PRO A 78 -24.95 -6.52 -6.81
C PRO A 78 -25.61 -7.56 -5.88
N ASN A 79 -24.86 -8.06 -4.89
CA ASN A 79 -25.39 -8.91 -3.84
C ASN A 79 -25.36 -8.12 -2.52
N ARG A 80 -26.38 -8.30 -1.67
CA ARG A 80 -26.45 -7.70 -0.33
C ARG A 80 -25.20 -8.03 0.52
N ALA A 81 -24.54 -9.16 0.25
CA ALA A 81 -23.30 -9.56 0.91
C ALA A 81 -22.03 -8.92 0.33
N THR A 82 -22.06 -8.38 -0.89
CA THR A 82 -20.91 -7.74 -1.55
C THR A 82 -21.40 -6.52 -2.35
N PRO A 83 -21.80 -5.45 -1.66
CA PRO A 83 -22.25 -4.22 -2.32
C PRO A 83 -21.09 -3.48 -3.01
N SER A 84 -19.85 -3.82 -2.65
CA SER A 84 -18.65 -3.11 -3.04
C SER A 84 -18.24 -3.48 -4.46
N GLY A 85 -18.16 -2.50 -5.34
CA GLY A 85 -17.56 -2.61 -6.68
C GLY A 85 -16.05 -2.76 -6.65
N THR A 86 -15.53 -3.48 -5.66
CA THR A 86 -14.11 -3.74 -5.46
C THR A 86 -13.91 -5.20 -5.10
N VAL A 87 -12.74 -5.73 -5.46
CA VAL A 87 -12.26 -7.04 -5.04
C VAL A 87 -10.92 -6.87 -4.35
N ILE A 88 -10.62 -7.76 -3.41
CA ILE A 88 -9.29 -7.85 -2.80
C ILE A 88 -8.56 -9.00 -3.47
N ILE A 89 -7.43 -8.72 -4.10
CA ILE A 89 -6.56 -9.73 -4.70
C ILE A 89 -5.29 -9.81 -3.85
N VAL A 90 -4.97 -11.02 -3.38
CA VAL A 90 -3.75 -11.31 -2.63
C VAL A 90 -2.79 -12.04 -3.55
N ASP A 91 -1.58 -11.52 -3.68
CA ASP A 91 -0.48 -12.11 -4.44
C ASP A 91 0.79 -12.13 -3.58
N ALA A 92 1.90 -12.64 -4.12
CA ALA A 92 3.15 -12.73 -3.34
C ALA A 92 3.78 -11.36 -3.03
N THR A 93 3.51 -10.34 -3.85
CA THR A 93 4.02 -8.97 -3.68
C THR A 93 3.24 -8.23 -2.59
N ASP A 94 1.92 -8.37 -2.60
CA ASP A 94 1.00 -7.75 -1.64
C ASP A 94 0.25 -8.82 -0.80
N PRO A 95 0.91 -9.45 0.20
CA PRO A 95 0.31 -10.51 1.01
C PRO A 95 -0.87 -10.03 1.88
N ASN A 96 -0.96 -8.72 2.13
CA ASN A 96 -2.11 -8.11 2.83
C ASN A 96 -3.35 -7.96 1.92
N GLY A 97 -3.17 -8.12 0.61
CA GLY A 97 -4.20 -7.93 -0.40
C GLY A 97 -4.27 -6.51 -0.92
N LYS A 98 -4.39 -6.40 -2.24
CA LYS A 98 -4.60 -5.18 -2.99
C LYS A 98 -6.08 -5.00 -3.31
N VAL A 99 -6.62 -3.83 -3.02
CA VAL A 99 -7.99 -3.46 -3.40
C VAL A 99 -8.00 -3.06 -4.87
N VAL A 100 -8.80 -3.76 -5.67
CA VAL A 100 -8.91 -3.56 -7.11
C VAL A 100 -10.35 -3.18 -7.45
N PRO A 101 -10.61 -2.04 -8.12
CA PRO A 101 -11.95 -1.68 -8.55
C PRO A 101 -12.45 -2.63 -9.65
N ILE A 102 -13.74 -2.94 -9.61
CA ILE A 102 -14.42 -3.75 -10.61
C ILE A 102 -14.91 -2.82 -11.72
N HIS A 103 -14.41 -3.03 -12.93
CA HIS A 103 -14.91 -2.33 -14.11
C HIS A 103 -16.18 -3.03 -14.62
N PHE A 104 -17.32 -2.35 -14.52
CA PHE A 104 -18.61 -2.88 -14.99
C PHE A 104 -18.75 -2.67 -16.49
N LEU A 105 -18.86 -3.76 -17.24
CA LEU A 105 -19.03 -3.79 -18.68
C LEU A 105 -20.51 -4.01 -19.02
N GLY A 106 -21.07 -3.16 -19.88
CA GLY A 106 -22.39 -3.37 -20.50
C GLY A 106 -23.61 -2.87 -19.71
N GLY A 107 -23.45 -1.96 -18.73
CA GLY A 107 -24.57 -1.42 -17.95
C GLY A 107 -24.42 0.05 -17.56
N ILE A 108 -25.52 0.64 -17.09
CA ILE A 108 -25.53 1.94 -16.41
C ILE A 108 -24.81 1.73 -15.08
N VAL A 109 -23.68 2.38 -14.87
CA VAL A 109 -22.90 2.28 -13.63
C VAL A 109 -23.84 2.53 -12.43
N PRO A 110 -23.93 1.63 -11.44
CA PRO A 110 -24.74 1.91 -10.27
C PRO A 110 -24.20 3.17 -9.58
N PRO A 111 -25.06 4.13 -9.18
CA PRO A 111 -24.69 5.50 -8.80
C PRO A 111 -23.88 5.63 -7.49
N HIS A 112 -23.32 4.54 -6.98
CA HIS A 112 -22.62 4.49 -5.69
C HIS A 112 -21.12 4.17 -5.78
N LEU A 113 -20.57 4.05 -6.99
CA LEU A 113 -19.17 3.65 -7.19
C LEU A 113 -18.38 4.70 -7.97
N GLU A 114 -18.46 5.96 -7.54
CA GLU A 114 -17.50 6.96 -8.01
C GLU A 114 -16.14 6.74 -7.33
N PRO A 115 -15.06 6.52 -8.10
CA PRO A 115 -13.72 6.45 -7.55
C PRO A 115 -13.33 7.84 -7.02
N ARG A 116 -13.01 7.93 -5.73
CA ARG A 116 -12.44 9.14 -5.12
C ARG A 116 -10.95 9.24 -5.51
N ASP A 117 -10.68 9.68 -6.73
CA ASP A 117 -9.34 10.03 -7.22
C ASP A 117 -8.97 11.50 -6.93
N GLU A 118 -9.39 12.06 -5.79
CA GLU A 118 -9.25 13.51 -5.51
C GLU A 118 -8.63 13.85 -4.13
N GLU A 119 -7.68 13.06 -3.63
CA GLU A 119 -6.91 13.45 -2.43
C GLU A 119 -5.38 13.35 -2.62
N LEU A 120 -4.88 13.83 -3.76
CA LEU A 120 -3.43 14.04 -3.96
C LEU A 120 -3.07 15.40 -4.58
N LYS A 121 -4.00 16.37 -4.58
CA LYS A 121 -3.75 17.71 -5.14
C LYS A 121 -4.16 18.84 -4.19
N SER A 122 -3.73 18.80 -2.93
CA SER A 122 -3.86 19.96 -2.04
C SER A 122 -2.79 19.99 -0.93
N ILE A 123 -1.51 20.08 -1.32
CA ILE A 123 -0.46 20.61 -0.44
C ILE A 123 0.55 21.53 -1.15
N ALA A 124 0.25 21.98 -2.37
CA ALA A 124 1.04 23.01 -3.04
C ALA A 124 0.39 24.39 -2.85
N ALA A 125 0.47 24.93 -1.64
CA ALA A 125 0.28 26.36 -1.42
C ALA A 125 1.65 27.06 -1.57
N PRO A 126 1.78 28.12 -2.39
CA PRO A 126 3.04 28.82 -2.58
C PRO A 126 3.38 29.63 -1.34
N VAL A 127 4.61 29.44 -0.82
CA VAL A 127 5.19 30.30 0.22
C VAL A 127 5.26 31.73 -0.33
N ARG A 128 4.47 32.61 0.27
CA ARG A 128 4.44 34.05 -0.05
C ARG A 128 5.57 34.72 0.73
N GLU A 129 6.64 35.03 0.02
CA GLU A 129 7.78 35.82 0.46
C GLU A 129 7.30 37.22 0.91
N LEU A 130 7.66 37.63 2.14
CA LEU A 130 7.40 38.98 2.66
C LEU A 130 8.71 39.80 2.61
N PRO A 131 8.66 41.12 2.34
CA PRO A 131 9.74 41.88 1.72
C PRO A 131 10.82 42.38 2.71
N GLN A 132 12.06 42.51 2.23
CA GLN A 132 13.24 43.02 2.95
C GLN A 132 13.36 44.56 3.00
N ALA A 133 13.82 45.05 4.17
CA ALA A 133 14.73 46.19 4.45
C ALA A 133 14.14 47.64 4.49
N PRO A 134 14.69 48.62 5.27
CA PRO A 134 16.12 49.01 5.25
C PRO A 134 16.84 49.49 6.55
N ALA A 135 18.17 49.29 6.50
CA ALA A 135 19.32 50.16 6.85
C ALA A 135 19.43 51.03 8.13
N ALA A 136 20.57 50.84 8.83
CA ALA A 136 21.51 51.80 9.48
C ALA A 136 21.95 51.29 10.86
N ALA A 137 23.17 51.40 11.38
CA ALA A 137 24.53 51.69 10.91
C ALA A 137 25.46 51.41 12.13
N GLU A 138 26.62 50.80 11.87
CA GLU A 138 27.93 51.03 12.54
C GLU A 138 28.22 50.71 14.04
N ALA A 139 29.35 49.99 14.20
CA ALA A 139 30.48 50.22 15.12
C ALA A 139 30.67 49.40 16.43
N GLN A 140 31.66 48.50 16.35
CA GLN A 140 32.87 48.36 17.21
C GLN A 140 32.84 47.59 18.55
N SER A 141 33.55 46.44 18.52
CA SER A 141 34.57 45.89 19.44
C SER A 141 34.34 45.79 20.97
N VAL A 142 34.67 44.61 21.55
CA VAL A 142 35.76 44.34 22.52
C VAL A 142 35.44 43.13 23.46
N LEU A 143 36.41 42.19 23.55
CA LEU A 143 36.73 41.17 24.59
C LEU A 143 35.89 39.89 24.85
N SER A 144 36.54 38.75 24.55
CA SER A 144 36.72 37.45 25.26
C SER A 144 35.65 36.79 26.18
N PRO A 145 35.59 35.42 26.21
CA PRO A 145 34.67 34.58 27.02
C PRO A 145 35.30 34.22 28.39
N PRO A 146 34.80 33.27 29.24
CA PRO A 146 33.58 32.43 29.19
C PRO A 146 32.75 32.52 30.49
N HIS A 147 31.48 32.09 30.51
CA HIS A 147 30.87 31.42 31.69
C HIS A 147 29.56 30.74 31.29
N GLN A 148 29.59 29.41 31.25
CA GLN A 148 28.38 28.60 31.42
C GLN A 148 27.87 28.83 32.85
N VAL A 149 26.62 29.24 32.98
CA VAL A 149 25.88 29.17 34.24
C VAL A 149 24.65 28.32 34.01
N THR A 150 24.79 27.07 34.42
CA THR A 150 23.71 26.13 34.73
C THR A 150 22.78 26.74 35.78
N VAL A 151 21.47 26.80 35.50
CA VAL A 151 20.45 26.96 36.53
C VAL A 151 19.79 25.61 36.75
N ALA A 152 19.88 25.14 37.98
CA ALA A 152 19.42 23.84 38.44
C ALA A 152 18.12 23.99 39.24
N VAL A 153 17.31 22.92 39.21
CA VAL A 153 16.54 22.35 40.35
C VAL A 153 15.18 22.98 40.69
N LEU A 154 14.10 22.16 40.64
CA LEU A 154 13.48 21.59 41.87
C LEU A 154 12.48 20.45 41.55
N GLY A 155 12.77 19.26 42.08
CA GLY A 155 11.90 18.07 42.04
C GLY A 155 12.64 16.82 42.49
N GLN A 156 12.82 16.70 43.82
CA GLN A 156 13.54 15.68 44.62
C GLN A 156 13.25 14.21 44.20
N ALA A 157 14.09 13.19 44.48
CA ALA A 157 14.84 12.94 45.70
C ALA A 157 16.12 12.10 45.52
N PHE A 158 17.01 12.30 46.49
CA PHE A 158 18.34 11.76 46.65
C PHE A 158 18.39 10.28 47.03
N GLY A 159 19.44 9.60 46.57
CA GLY A 159 19.88 8.30 47.05
C GLY A 159 21.25 7.95 46.45
N ILE A 160 22.29 8.73 46.78
CA ILE A 160 23.68 8.37 46.52
C ILE A 160 24.24 7.58 47.71
N SER A 161 24.87 6.45 47.44
CA SER A 161 25.95 5.91 48.26
C SER A 161 27.00 5.36 47.30
N GLU A 162 28.04 6.16 47.14
CA GLU A 162 29.31 5.82 46.52
C GLU A 162 30.12 4.96 47.50
N GLY A 163 30.84 3.96 47.00
CA GLY A 163 31.74 3.14 47.77
C GLY A 163 32.62 2.31 46.85
N ALA A 164 33.79 2.85 46.54
CA ALA A 164 34.88 2.16 45.86
C ALA A 164 35.55 1.09 46.77
N ASP A 165 36.37 0.26 46.13
CA ASP A 165 37.43 -0.61 46.68
C ASP A 165 37.09 -2.09 46.91
N ARG A 166 37.47 -2.95 45.95
CA ARG A 166 38.60 -3.88 46.09
C ARG A 166 39.03 -4.52 44.78
#